data_AF-Q2NRS8-F1
#
_entry.id   AF-Q2NRS8-F1
#
_cell.length_a   1.000
_cell.length_b   1.000
_cell.length_c   1.000
_cell.angle_alpha   90.00
_cell.angle_beta   90.00
_cell.angle_gamma   90.00
#
_symmetry.space_group_name_H-M   'P 1'
#
loop_
_entity.id
_entity.type
_entity.pdbx_description
1 polymer ?
#
loop_
_entity_poly.entity_id
_entity_poly.type
_entity_poly.pdbx_seq_one_letter_code
_entity_poly.pdbx_strand_id
1 'polypeptide(L)' 'MLYQSNSSLPDSVTGCLPKHAQDIYREAFNSAWDQYKDAAERRGHESREEAAHKVA' A
#
# COMPACT_ATOMS: atom_id res chain seq x y z
N MET A 1 0.47 7.37 -4.05
CA MET A 1 1.94 7.41 -3.95
C MET A 1 2.47 5.98 -3.94
N LEU A 2 3.69 5.69 -4.40
CA LEU A 2 4.33 4.39 -4.15
C LEU A 2 5.41 4.56 -3.07
N TYR A 3 5.55 3.56 -2.21
CA TYR A 3 6.61 3.54 -1.21
C TYR A 3 7.88 2.97 -1.84
N GLN A 4 8.90 3.82 -2.01
CA GLN A 4 10.17 3.41 -2.61
C GLN A 4 11.04 2.61 -1.63
N SER A 5 10.93 2.91 -0.33
CA SER A 5 11.74 2.31 0.73
C SER A 5 10.90 2.12 1.99
N ASN A 6 11.29 1.17 2.85
CA ASN A 6 10.62 0.97 4.15
C ASN A 6 10.67 2.25 5.00
N SER A 7 11.70 3.08 4.84
CA SER A 7 11.80 4.40 5.50
C SER A 7 10.79 5.44 5.00
N SER A 8 10.13 5.21 3.87
CA SER A 8 9.03 6.05 3.37
C SER A 8 7.66 5.58 3.86
N LEU A 9 7.58 4.44 4.55
CA LEU A 9 6.34 3.96 5.15
C LEU A 9 5.92 4.89 6.29
N PRO A 10 4.62 4.94 6.62
CA PRO A 10 4.12 5.72 7.74
C PRO A 10 4.81 5.32 9.05
N ASP A 11 5.01 6.28 9.96
CA ASP A 11 5.62 6.04 11.27
C ASP A 11 4.86 4.96 12.07
N SER A 12 3.54 4.89 11.88
CA SER A 12 2.70 3.87 12.49
C SER A 12 2.98 2.45 11.98
N VAL A 13 3.57 2.31 10.79
CA VAL A 13 3.97 1.03 10.18
C VAL A 13 5.42 0.72 10.55
N THR A 14 6.33 1.70 10.41
CA THR A 14 7.75 1.50 10.70
C THR A 14 8.05 1.32 12.20
N GLY A 15 7.27 1.95 13.07
CA GLY A 15 7.40 1.85 14.53
C GLY A 15 6.71 0.63 15.15
N CYS A 16 5.69 0.07 14.49
CA CYS A 16 4.95 -1.10 15.00
C CYS A 16 5.37 -2.42 14.37
N LEU A 17 5.88 -2.42 13.13
CA LEU A 17 6.27 -3.64 12.42
C LEU A 17 7.79 -3.85 12.37
N PRO A 18 8.27 -5.09 12.56
CA PRO A 18 9.68 -5.42 12.34
C PRO A 18 10.06 -5.25 10.87
N LYS A 19 11.35 -5.00 10.57
CA LYS A 19 11.85 -4.69 9.21
C LYS A 19 11.34 -5.63 8.12
N HIS A 20 11.29 -6.92 8.38
CA HIS A 20 10.81 -7.89 7.39
C HIS A 20 9.31 -7.72 7.06
N ALA A 21 8.50 -7.36 8.06
CA ALA A 21 7.08 -7.10 7.86
C ALA A 21 6.83 -5.74 7.18
N GLN A 22 7.74 -4.77 7.33
CA GLN A 22 7.72 -3.53 6.56
C GLN A 22 7.93 -3.78 5.06
N ASP A 23 8.86 -4.69 4.70
CA ASP A 23 9.06 -5.11 3.31
C ASP A 23 7.79 -5.71 2.72
N ILE A 24 7.15 -6.63 3.44
CA ILE A 24 5.89 -7.27 3.01
C ILE A 24 4.79 -6.23 2.84
N TYR A 25 4.62 -5.31 3.81
CA TYR A 25 3.62 -4.25 3.73
C TYR A 25 3.84 -3.35 2.50
N ARG A 26 5.09 -2.95 2.26
CA ARG A 26 5.46 -2.13 1.10
C ARG A 26 5.14 -2.85 -0.22
N GLU A 27 5.52 -4.12 -0.34
CA GLU A 27 5.24 -4.90 -1.55
C GLU A 27 3.75 -5.12 -1.76
N ALA A 28 2.99 -5.43 -0.71
CA ALA A 28 1.53 -5.57 -0.77
C ALA A 28 0.86 -4.26 -1.20
N PHE A 29 1.26 -3.13 -0.60
CA PHE A 29 0.74 -1.81 -0.94
C PHE A 29 1.09 -1.41 -2.38
N ASN A 30 2.34 -1.60 -2.80
CA ASN A 30 2.77 -1.26 -4.16
C ASN A 30 2.11 -2.17 -5.21
N SER A 31 1.91 -3.46 -4.90
CA SER A 31 1.19 -4.40 -5.76
C SER A 31 -0.28 -4.03 -5.88
N ALA A 32 -0.94 -3.71 -4.77
CA ALA A 32 -2.32 -3.22 -4.77
C ALA A 32 -2.45 -1.89 -5.52
N TRP A 33 -1.50 -0.97 -5.33
CA TRP A 33 -1.48 0.32 -6.02
C TRP A 33 -1.35 0.16 -7.55
N ASP A 34 -0.57 -0.81 -8.01
CA ASP A 34 -0.45 -1.14 -9.44
C ASP A 34 -1.69 -1.86 -9.97
N GLN A 35 -2.26 -2.82 -9.22
CA GLN A 35 -3.51 -3.49 -9.58
C GLN A 35 -4.70 -2.51 -9.69
N TYR A 36 -4.83 -1.56 -8.78
CA TYR A 36 -5.91 -0.56 -8.82
C TYR A 36 -5.58 0.67 -9.71
N LYS A 37 -4.51 0.60 -10.51
CA LYS A 37 -4.15 1.62 -11.50
C LYS A 37 -5.25 1.81 -12.55
N ASP A 38 -5.84 0.72 -13.01
CA ASP A 38 -6.94 0.75 -13.96
C ASP A 38 -8.28 0.98 -13.24
N ALA A 39 -8.99 2.04 -13.61
CA ALA A 39 -10.26 2.42 -13.00
C ALA A 39 -11.37 1.36 -13.23
N ALA A 40 -11.21 0.51 -14.24
CA ALA A 40 -12.15 -0.56 -14.57
C ALA A 40 -12.12 -1.74 -13.57
N GLU A 41 -11.04 -1.90 -12.79
CA GLU A 41 -10.94 -2.95 -11.76
C GLU A 41 -11.41 -2.48 -10.37
N ARG A 42 -11.79 -1.20 -10.23
CA ARG A 42 -12.33 -0.67 -8.97
C ARG A 42 -13.82 -0.94 -8.88
N ARG A 43 -14.24 -1.76 -7.90
CA ARG A 43 -15.66 -1.87 -7.52
C ARG A 43 -16.09 -0.56 -6.84
N GLY A 44 -16.58 0.39 -7.64
CA GLY A 44 -17.28 1.59 -7.15
C GLY A 44 -16.45 2.87 -7.08
N HIS A 45 -17.01 3.87 -6.40
CA HIS A 45 -16.54 5.27 -6.33
C HIS A 45 -15.39 5.49 -5.32
N GLU A 46 -14.68 4.42 -4.93
CA GLU A 46 -13.61 4.45 -3.93
C GLU A 46 -12.34 5.10 -4.49
N SER A 47 -11.66 5.93 -3.69
CA SER A 47 -10.39 6.50 -4.10
C SER A 47 -9.30 5.42 -4.14
N ARG A 48 -8.38 5.52 -5.10
CA ARG A 48 -7.25 4.58 -5.28
C ARG A 48 -6.44 4.37 -3.99
N GLU A 49 -6.35 5.41 -3.17
CA GLU A 49 -5.63 5.41 -1.90
C GLU A 49 -6.36 4.60 -0.82
N GLU A 50 -7.69 4.66 -0.75
CA GLU A 50 -8.48 3.88 0.21
C GLU A 50 -8.46 2.38 -0.11
N ALA A 51 -8.51 2.00 -1.38
CA ALA A 51 -8.44 0.60 -1.80
C ALA A 51 -7.06 -0.01 -1.46
N ALA A 52 -5.97 0.73 -1.71
CA ALA A 52 -4.62 0.27 -1.40
C ALA A 52 -4.38 0.09 0.11
N HIS A 53 -4.97 0.96 0.95
CA HIS A 53 -4.91 0.82 2.40
C HIS A 53 -5.72 -0.35 2.97
N LYS A 54 -6.76 -0.84 2.29
CA LYS A 54 -7.53 -2.03 2.75
C LYS A 54 -6.82 -3.36 2.45
N VAL A 55 -5.96 -3.39 1.44
CA VAL A 55 -5.28 -4.62 1.00
C VAL A 55 -3.93 -4.82 1.70
N ALA A 56 -3.25 -3.74 2.06
CA ALA A 56 -1.98 -3.76 2.78
C ALA A 56 -2.18 -3.89 4.30
#